data_AF-A0A1Q3MUN3-F1
#
_entry.id   AF-A0A1Q3MUN3-F1
#
_cell.length_a   1.000
_cell.length_b   1.000
_cell.length_c   1.000
_cell.angle_alpha   90.00
_cell.angle_beta   90.00
_cell.angle_gamma   90.00
#
_symmetry.space_group_name_H-M   'P 1'
#
loop_
_entity.id
_entity.type
_entity.pdbx_description
1 polymer ?
#
loop_
_entity_poly.entity_id
_entity_poly.type
_entity_poly.pdbx_seq_one_letter_code
_entity_poly.pdbx_strand_id
1 'polypeptide(L)'
;MKKLKQCVLLGLCFIGNGYGQEFSVKQALSLYGFQSEAQIKALESLLKITFILQPQQTLEQKFPVRKSFKELVQDLLELVSSTQDHFSGRFSKNSSQAKERWEVQGVCYTPEQQKEITKAIEILGLVKKVFPVKKRINSICILGATANTIKKRISYTQELLRQGCSAKRIILLTGQRPVSDLDTKNISKEELQEISNSNKTDCAFLTETDLMRHFYEKSDLSKKAFLLHFIDTPKGNLPRPTTETTLKALEDFLKKQNPKIQRICFVSNQPYVSYQSALITSFFRQNNYNISYEVVGSQSENEDPVKFLEALASYLWAKAPEVLRTLKGNKPNIPLPDLFSELYQKRSALLYSAGQEIFSLKKQCP
;
A
#
# COMPACT_ATOMS: atom_id res chain seq x y z
N MET A 1 -13.69 17.92 -30.07
CA MET A 1 -12.86 17.75 -28.87
C MET A 1 -11.91 16.57 -29.03
N LYS A 2 -10.82 16.78 -29.79
CA LYS A 2 -9.68 15.85 -29.95
C LYS A 2 -8.44 16.67 -29.60
N LYS A 3 -7.88 16.48 -28.39
CA LYS A 3 -6.50 16.81 -27.97
C LYS A 3 -6.41 16.61 -26.45
N LEU A 4 -5.28 16.08 -25.98
CA LEU A 4 -4.93 15.59 -24.62
C LEU A 4 -5.07 14.07 -24.38
N LYS A 5 -4.29 13.29 -25.15
CA LYS A 5 -3.77 11.96 -24.78
C LYS A 5 -2.28 11.84 -25.17
N GLN A 6 -1.51 12.90 -24.93
CA GLN A 6 -0.09 12.99 -25.27
C GLN A 6 0.61 13.57 -24.03
N CYS A 7 1.15 12.70 -23.16
CA CYS A 7 2.21 13.04 -22.19
C CYS A 7 2.72 11.90 -21.26
N VAL A 8 2.41 10.61 -21.49
CA VAL A 8 3.04 9.51 -20.70
C VAL A 8 3.74 8.46 -21.59
N LEU A 9 3.88 8.72 -22.89
CA LEU A 9 4.50 7.79 -23.85
C LEU A 9 5.98 8.09 -24.16
N LEU A 10 6.59 9.07 -23.50
CA LEU A 10 7.96 9.53 -23.80
C LEU A 10 9.08 8.83 -22.99
N GLY A 11 8.77 7.82 -22.16
CA GLY A 11 9.79 7.08 -21.39
C GLY A 11 9.88 5.57 -21.67
N LEU A 12 8.95 5.00 -22.44
CA LEU A 12 8.85 3.54 -22.64
C LEU A 12 9.10 3.11 -24.10
N CYS A 13 9.75 3.93 -24.92
CA CYS A 13 10.16 3.56 -26.28
C CYS A 13 11.36 2.59 -26.35
N PHE A 14 11.76 1.96 -25.23
CA PHE A 14 12.93 1.06 -25.17
C PHE A 14 12.61 -0.44 -25.28
N ILE A 15 11.42 -0.82 -25.75
CA ILE A 15 11.14 -2.22 -26.10
C ILE A 15 11.33 -2.39 -27.61
N GLY A 16 12.56 -2.18 -28.07
CA GLY A 16 13.00 -2.54 -29.42
C GLY A 16 13.18 -4.06 -29.50
N ASN A 17 12.53 -4.69 -30.48
CA ASN A 17 12.74 -6.10 -30.84
C ASN A 17 14.10 -6.26 -31.55
N GLY A 18 15.20 -6.14 -30.81
CA GLY A 18 16.54 -6.26 -31.37
C GLY A 18 17.49 -6.93 -30.39
N TYR A 19 18.34 -7.83 -30.90
CA TYR A 19 19.46 -8.42 -30.17
C TYR A 19 20.27 -7.32 -29.46
N GLY A 20 20.49 -7.47 -28.15
CA GLY A 20 21.28 -6.52 -27.34
C GLY A 20 20.48 -5.66 -26.34
N GLN A 21 19.26 -6.03 -25.97
CA GLN A 21 18.50 -5.29 -24.96
C GLN A 21 19.16 -5.41 -23.57
N GLU A 22 19.63 -4.28 -23.05
CA GLU A 22 20.15 -4.14 -21.70
C GLU A 22 19.03 -3.85 -20.70
N PHE A 23 19.13 -4.47 -19.52
CA PHE A 23 18.13 -4.38 -18.46
C PHE A 23 18.79 -3.88 -17.17
N SER A 24 18.23 -2.88 -16.49
CA SER A 24 18.77 -2.46 -15.20
C SER A 24 17.68 -2.25 -14.15
N VAL A 25 18.01 -2.53 -12.88
CA VAL A 25 17.15 -2.20 -11.74
C VAL A 25 16.84 -0.70 -11.73
N LYS A 26 17.84 0.14 -12.01
CA LYS A 26 17.68 1.59 -12.10
C LYS A 26 16.58 2.02 -13.09
N GLN A 27 16.53 1.44 -14.28
CA GLN A 27 15.44 1.71 -15.24
C GLN A 27 14.10 1.21 -14.71
N ALA A 28 14.06 0.03 -14.09
CA ALA A 28 12.85 -0.54 -13.51
C ALA A 28 12.30 0.28 -12.33
N LEU A 29 13.14 1.03 -11.59
CA LEU A 29 12.70 1.95 -10.53
C LEU A 29 11.74 3.04 -11.03
N SER A 30 11.81 3.43 -12.30
CA SER A 30 10.85 4.37 -12.89
C SER A 30 9.41 3.82 -12.89
N LEU A 31 9.23 2.50 -12.96
CA LEU A 31 7.92 1.83 -12.90
C LEU A 31 7.37 1.75 -11.46
N TYR A 32 8.24 1.93 -10.46
CA TYR A 32 7.88 2.23 -9.08
C TYR A 32 7.65 3.73 -8.83
N GLY A 33 7.70 4.57 -9.87
CA GLY A 33 7.50 6.02 -9.75
C GLY A 33 8.73 6.81 -9.29
N PHE A 34 9.90 6.18 -9.21
CA PHE A 34 11.17 6.86 -8.94
C PHE A 34 11.83 7.27 -10.26
N GLN A 35 11.49 8.47 -10.72
CA GLN A 35 11.82 8.96 -12.06
C GLN A 35 13.04 9.88 -12.09
N SER A 36 13.35 10.54 -10.98
CA SER A 36 14.48 11.49 -10.91
C SER A 36 15.74 10.85 -10.33
N GLU A 37 16.89 11.39 -10.72
CA GLU A 37 18.18 10.99 -10.14
C GLU A 37 18.23 11.24 -8.62
N ALA A 38 17.56 12.30 -8.14
CA ALA A 38 17.43 12.58 -6.72
C ALA A 38 16.65 11.48 -5.97
N GLN A 39 15.58 10.94 -6.56
CA GLN A 39 14.83 9.81 -5.98
C GLN A 39 15.67 8.53 -5.95
N ILE A 40 16.42 8.25 -7.02
CA ILE A 40 17.31 7.07 -7.07
C ILE A 40 18.40 7.19 -6.00
N LYS A 41 19.06 8.35 -5.87
CA LYS A 41 20.06 8.60 -4.83
C LYS A 41 19.46 8.53 -3.42
N ALA A 42 18.24 9.03 -3.23
CA ALA A 42 17.53 8.93 -1.96
C ALA A 42 17.27 7.46 -1.58
N LEU A 43 16.78 6.63 -2.53
CA LEU A 43 16.62 5.20 -2.29
C LEU A 43 17.97 4.53 -1.97
N GLU A 44 19.02 4.82 -2.74
CA GLU A 44 20.37 4.28 -2.48
C GLU A 44 20.86 4.63 -1.07
N SER A 45 20.65 5.87 -0.62
CA SER A 45 20.98 6.31 0.75
C SER A 45 20.25 5.48 1.80
N LEU A 46 18.95 5.19 1.61
CA LEU A 46 18.19 4.35 2.54
C LEU A 46 18.71 2.91 2.56
N LEU A 47 19.08 2.35 1.40
CA LEU A 47 19.67 1.02 1.32
C LEU A 47 21.03 0.96 2.04
N LYS A 48 21.82 2.04 2.04
CA LYS A 48 23.08 2.14 2.79
C LYS A 48 22.86 2.24 4.30
N ILE A 49 21.94 3.11 4.73
CA ILE A 49 21.60 3.30 6.16
C ILE A 49 21.13 2.00 6.81
N THR A 50 20.45 1.15 6.03
CA THR A 50 19.90 -0.14 6.48
C THR A 50 20.80 -1.34 6.16
N PHE A 51 22.02 -1.09 5.69
CA PHE A 51 23.05 -2.08 5.37
C PHE A 51 22.67 -3.09 4.27
N ILE A 52 21.68 -2.78 3.44
CA ILE A 52 21.40 -3.53 2.20
C ILE A 52 22.52 -3.27 1.17
N LEU A 53 23.02 -2.02 1.13
CA LEU A 53 24.20 -1.63 0.37
C LEU A 53 25.35 -1.29 1.31
N GLN A 54 26.57 -1.61 0.89
CA GLN A 54 27.77 -1.13 1.59
C GLN A 54 27.93 0.38 1.41
N PRO A 55 28.57 1.11 2.34
CA PRO A 55 28.68 2.58 2.28
C PRO A 55 29.21 3.12 0.94
N GLN A 56 30.21 2.45 0.36
CA GLN A 56 30.83 2.83 -0.92
C GLN A 56 30.21 2.17 -2.15
N GLN A 57 29.24 1.27 -1.95
CA GLN A 57 28.60 0.55 -3.04
C GLN A 57 27.41 1.35 -3.59
N THR A 58 27.40 1.55 -4.90
CA THR A 58 26.27 2.14 -5.64
C THR A 58 25.22 1.09 -5.97
N LEU A 59 24.00 1.53 -6.31
CA LEU A 59 22.93 0.64 -6.74
C LEU A 59 23.33 -0.19 -7.98
N GLU A 60 23.99 0.44 -8.96
CA GLU A 60 24.44 -0.22 -10.19
C GLU A 60 25.59 -1.20 -9.97
N GLN A 61 26.43 -1.00 -8.94
CA GLN A 61 27.45 -1.98 -8.57
C GLN A 61 26.83 -3.23 -7.93
N LYS A 62 25.76 -3.07 -7.14
CA LYS A 62 25.04 -4.20 -6.53
C LYS A 62 24.13 -4.92 -7.54
N PHE A 63 23.45 -4.15 -8.38
CA PHE A 63 22.50 -4.62 -9.39
C PHE A 63 22.93 -4.12 -10.78
N PRO A 64 23.95 -4.75 -11.38
CA PRO A 64 24.51 -4.29 -12.64
C PRO A 64 23.54 -4.44 -13.80
N VAL A 65 23.86 -3.80 -14.92
CA VAL A 65 23.14 -3.99 -16.17
C VAL A 65 23.18 -5.47 -16.56
N ARG A 66 22.00 -6.04 -16.80
CA ARG A 66 21.80 -7.44 -17.15
C ARG A 66 21.53 -7.60 -18.64
N LYS A 67 22.04 -8.70 -19.19
CA LYS A 67 21.78 -9.09 -20.59
C LYS A 67 20.53 -9.92 -20.74
N SER A 68 20.04 -10.52 -19.65
CA SER A 68 18.81 -11.29 -19.65
C SER A 68 17.75 -10.68 -18.74
N PHE A 69 16.49 -10.79 -19.16
CA PHE A 69 15.35 -10.42 -18.33
C PHE A 69 15.28 -11.27 -17.05
N LYS A 70 15.69 -12.54 -17.11
CA LYS A 70 15.69 -13.44 -15.95
C LYS A 70 16.58 -12.89 -14.82
N GLU A 71 17.79 -12.44 -15.13
CA GLU A 71 18.70 -11.83 -14.16
C GLU A 71 18.12 -10.53 -13.59
N LEU A 72 17.50 -9.68 -14.43
CA LEU A 72 16.82 -8.47 -13.92
C LEU A 72 15.71 -8.82 -12.93
N VAL A 73 14.91 -9.85 -13.22
CA VAL A 73 13.85 -10.31 -12.32
C VAL A 73 14.45 -10.77 -10.98
N GLN A 74 15.57 -11.50 -11.01
CA GLN A 74 16.26 -11.92 -9.79
C GLN A 74 16.74 -10.72 -8.97
N ASP A 75 17.37 -9.73 -9.60
CA ASP A 75 17.83 -8.50 -8.92
C ASP A 75 16.67 -7.71 -8.30
N LEU A 76 15.55 -7.58 -9.02
CA LEU A 76 14.35 -6.90 -8.51
C LEU A 76 13.75 -7.62 -7.32
N LEU A 77 13.71 -8.95 -7.36
CA LEU A 77 13.21 -9.76 -6.25
C LEU A 77 14.16 -9.73 -5.07
N GLU A 78 15.48 -9.71 -5.29
CA GLU A 78 16.47 -9.50 -4.23
C GLU A 78 16.25 -8.14 -3.57
N LEU A 79 16.13 -7.05 -4.34
CA LEU A 79 15.86 -5.71 -3.80
C LEU A 79 14.58 -5.69 -2.95
N VAL A 80 13.48 -6.25 -3.46
CA VAL A 80 12.21 -6.33 -2.73
C VAL A 80 12.35 -7.19 -1.46
N SER A 81 13.04 -8.32 -1.55
CA SER A 81 13.29 -9.21 -0.40
C SER A 81 14.10 -8.49 0.68
N SER A 82 15.23 -7.90 0.31
CA SER A 82 16.13 -7.21 1.23
C SER A 82 15.46 -6.02 1.90
N THR A 83 14.66 -5.24 1.16
CA THR A 83 13.89 -4.15 1.78
C THR A 83 12.84 -4.68 2.74
N GLN A 84 12.10 -5.75 2.41
CA GLN A 84 11.18 -6.37 3.37
C GLN A 84 11.92 -6.83 4.64
N ASP A 85 13.11 -7.42 4.51
CA ASP A 85 13.84 -7.96 5.65
C ASP A 85 14.44 -6.85 6.53
N HIS A 86 15.08 -5.85 5.92
CA HIS A 86 15.84 -4.81 6.63
C HIS A 86 15.03 -3.56 6.99
N PHE A 87 14.06 -3.15 6.17
CA PHE A 87 13.28 -1.94 6.44
C PHE A 87 12.14 -2.22 7.43
N SER A 88 11.52 -3.40 7.33
CA SER A 88 10.35 -3.71 8.13
C SER A 88 10.64 -4.56 9.36
N GLY A 89 11.83 -5.16 9.45
CA GLY A 89 12.26 -6.06 10.54
C GLY A 89 11.34 -7.28 10.75
N ARG A 90 10.36 -7.51 9.88
CA ARG A 90 9.34 -8.58 10.01
C ARG A 90 9.93 -9.98 9.92
N PHE A 91 11.13 -10.10 9.39
CA PHE A 91 11.73 -11.39 9.04
C PHE A 91 13.15 -11.46 9.59
N SER A 92 13.28 -11.91 10.84
CA SER A 92 14.53 -12.55 11.25
C SER A 92 14.63 -13.86 10.48
N LYS A 93 15.77 -14.13 9.84
CA LYS A 93 16.04 -15.36 9.05
C LYS A 93 15.76 -16.67 9.81
N ASN A 94 15.59 -16.61 11.13
CA ASN A 94 15.39 -17.75 12.02
C ASN A 94 13.93 -17.92 12.53
N SER A 95 12.96 -17.14 12.05
CA SER A 95 11.55 -17.30 12.45
C SER A 95 10.72 -17.92 11.33
N SER A 96 10.15 -19.10 11.59
CA SER A 96 9.19 -19.77 10.70
C SER A 96 7.77 -19.15 10.76
N GLN A 97 7.53 -18.21 11.68
CA GLN A 97 6.29 -17.44 11.77
C GLN A 97 6.53 -16.00 11.34
N ALA A 98 5.72 -15.50 10.40
CA ALA A 98 5.68 -14.10 10.03
C ALA A 98 5.17 -13.31 11.23
N LYS A 99 6.01 -12.43 11.80
CA LYS A 99 5.61 -11.53 12.88
C LYS A 99 4.67 -10.45 12.35
N GLU A 100 3.61 -10.15 13.09
CA GLU A 100 2.76 -9.01 12.80
C GLU A 100 3.54 -7.69 13.01
N ARG A 101 3.07 -6.59 12.39
CA ARG A 101 3.80 -5.30 12.37
C ARG A 101 4.16 -4.78 13.76
N TRP A 102 3.34 -5.10 14.76
CA TRP A 102 3.53 -4.67 16.14
C TRP A 102 4.46 -5.57 16.97
N GLU A 103 4.89 -6.71 16.45
CA GLU A 103 5.69 -7.71 17.18
C GLU A 103 7.20 -7.61 16.89
N VAL A 104 7.59 -6.71 15.98
CA VAL A 104 8.98 -6.50 15.57
C VAL A 104 9.65 -5.51 16.53
N GLN A 105 10.75 -5.91 17.17
CA GLN A 105 11.63 -4.96 17.86
C GLN A 105 12.31 -4.08 16.79
N GLY A 106 12.00 -2.78 16.81
CA GLY A 106 12.50 -1.83 15.82
C GLY A 106 14.02 -1.69 15.87
N VAL A 107 14.62 -1.45 14.71
CA VAL A 107 16.02 -1.01 14.62
C VAL A 107 16.11 0.41 15.16
N CYS A 108 16.99 0.64 16.14
CA CYS A 108 17.25 1.98 16.65
C CYS A 108 18.22 2.72 15.72
N TYR A 109 17.76 3.79 15.09
CA TYR A 109 18.58 4.69 14.27
C TYR A 109 19.09 5.87 15.08
N THR A 110 20.31 6.33 14.82
CA THR A 110 20.84 7.56 15.44
C THR A 110 20.05 8.79 14.99
N PRO A 111 20.04 9.90 15.74
CA PRO A 111 19.34 11.13 15.33
C PRO A 111 19.71 11.62 13.92
N GLU A 112 20.98 11.48 13.53
CA GLU A 112 21.47 11.83 12.19
C GLU A 112 20.87 10.91 11.13
N GLN A 113 20.89 9.58 11.36
CA GLN A 113 20.26 8.61 10.47
C GLN A 113 18.75 8.84 10.34
N GLN A 114 18.07 9.16 11.43
CA GLN A 114 16.64 9.48 11.42
C GLN A 114 16.33 10.70 10.54
N LYS A 115 17.17 11.74 10.61
CA LYS A 115 17.06 12.93 9.76
C LYS A 115 17.33 12.60 8.28
N GLU A 116 18.34 11.77 8.00
CA GLU A 116 18.64 11.31 6.64
C GLU A 116 17.51 10.46 6.05
N ILE A 117 16.96 9.52 6.83
CA ILE A 117 15.80 8.71 6.43
C ILE A 117 14.63 9.62 6.10
N THR A 118 14.28 10.55 6.98
CA THR A 118 13.15 11.47 6.78
C THR A 118 13.33 12.29 5.50
N LYS A 119 14.52 12.86 5.30
CA LYS A 119 14.86 13.63 4.08
C LYS A 119 14.78 12.78 2.82
N ALA A 120 15.28 11.54 2.85
CA ALA A 120 15.20 10.64 1.70
C ALA A 120 13.74 10.29 1.38
N ILE A 121 12.92 10.01 2.39
CA ILE A 121 11.50 9.68 2.23
C ILE A 121 10.70 10.88 1.71
N GLU A 122 11.06 12.11 2.10
CA GLU A 122 10.55 13.35 1.53
C GLU A 122 10.85 13.48 0.04
N ILE A 123 12.09 13.21 -0.37
CA ILE A 123 12.52 13.22 -1.78
C ILE A 123 11.76 12.16 -2.59
N LEU A 124 11.51 10.98 -1.99
CA LEU A 124 10.70 9.92 -2.59
C LEU A 124 9.21 10.28 -2.69
N GLY A 125 8.76 11.38 -2.07
CA GLY A 125 7.38 11.88 -2.14
C GLY A 125 6.40 11.12 -1.25
N LEU A 126 6.89 10.38 -0.25
CA LEU A 126 6.06 9.52 0.61
C LEU A 126 5.49 10.24 1.84
N VAL A 127 5.83 11.51 2.07
CA VAL A 127 5.27 12.29 3.20
C VAL A 127 4.23 13.32 2.79
N LYS A 128 4.26 13.76 1.52
CA LYS A 128 3.47 14.91 1.06
C LYS A 128 1.99 14.57 1.02
N LYS A 129 1.14 15.53 1.39
CA LYS A 129 -0.32 15.41 1.26
C LYS A 129 -0.69 15.09 -0.20
N VAL A 130 -1.63 14.17 -0.40
CA VAL A 130 -2.10 13.77 -1.73
C VAL A 130 -3.57 14.11 -1.86
N PHE A 131 -3.90 15.04 -2.75
CA PHE A 131 -5.28 15.44 -3.06
C PHE A 131 -5.83 14.66 -4.26
N PRO A 132 -7.17 14.50 -4.36
CA PRO A 132 -7.77 13.94 -5.55
C PRO A 132 -7.62 14.93 -6.71
N VAL A 133 -7.22 14.43 -7.88
CA VAL A 133 -7.16 15.19 -9.13
C VAL A 133 -8.57 15.62 -9.55
N LYS A 134 -9.56 14.75 -9.33
CA LYS A 134 -10.96 15.03 -9.67
C LYS A 134 -11.78 15.39 -8.43
N LYS A 135 -12.33 16.61 -8.42
CA LYS A 135 -13.20 17.08 -7.31
C LYS A 135 -14.59 16.44 -7.28
N ARG A 136 -15.10 15.97 -8.43
CA ARG A 136 -16.39 15.27 -8.52
C ARG A 136 -16.19 13.76 -8.40
N ILE A 137 -16.56 13.22 -7.24
CA ILE A 137 -16.44 11.82 -6.86
C ILE A 137 -17.82 11.28 -6.47
N ASN A 138 -18.11 10.00 -6.73
CA ASN A 138 -19.42 9.44 -6.33
C ASN A 138 -19.43 9.10 -4.84
N SER A 139 -18.30 8.57 -4.37
CA SER A 139 -18.14 8.04 -3.02
C SER A 139 -16.75 8.34 -2.48
N ILE A 140 -16.67 8.66 -1.19
CA ILE A 140 -15.42 8.65 -0.43
C ILE A 140 -15.41 7.35 0.36
N CYS A 141 -14.32 6.58 0.28
CA CYS A 141 -14.13 5.35 1.02
C CYS A 141 -13.03 5.57 2.07
N ILE A 142 -13.39 5.61 3.34
CA ILE A 142 -12.45 5.76 4.45
C ILE A 142 -11.95 4.38 4.84
N LEU A 143 -10.64 4.14 4.71
CA LEU A 143 -10.02 2.87 5.06
C LEU A 143 -9.89 2.72 6.58
N GLY A 144 -9.99 1.49 7.09
CA GLY A 144 -9.74 1.11 8.47
C GLY A 144 -8.25 1.13 8.88
N ALA A 145 -7.98 1.43 10.15
CA ALA A 145 -6.64 1.48 10.74
C ALA A 145 -6.70 1.59 12.28
N THR A 146 -5.59 1.90 12.93
CA THR A 146 -5.53 2.26 14.36
C THR A 146 -6.39 3.49 14.67
N ALA A 147 -6.81 3.68 15.94
CA ALA A 147 -7.74 4.75 16.33
C ALA A 147 -7.31 6.15 15.88
N ASN A 148 -6.07 6.54 16.18
CA ASN A 148 -5.55 7.85 15.79
C ASN A 148 -5.52 8.01 14.26
N THR A 149 -5.20 6.94 13.55
CA THR A 149 -5.18 6.94 12.08
C THR A 149 -6.59 7.11 11.51
N ILE A 150 -7.59 6.44 12.10
CA ILE A 150 -9.00 6.64 11.75
C ILE A 150 -9.41 8.10 11.96
N LYS A 151 -9.13 8.69 13.14
CA LYS A 151 -9.41 10.10 13.43
C LYS A 151 -8.77 11.03 12.38
N LYS A 152 -7.49 10.80 12.04
CA LYS A 152 -6.78 11.55 10.98
C LYS A 152 -7.47 11.41 9.61
N ARG A 153 -7.89 10.21 9.21
CA ARG A 153 -8.57 9.97 7.93
C ARG A 153 -9.96 10.62 7.85
N ILE A 154 -10.71 10.61 8.95
CA ILE A 154 -12.00 11.31 9.06
C ILE A 154 -11.80 12.82 8.95
N SER A 155 -10.84 13.38 9.71
CA SER A 155 -10.49 14.80 9.63
C SER A 155 -10.04 15.22 8.23
N TYR A 156 -9.20 14.41 7.59
CA TYR A 156 -8.77 14.68 6.21
C TYR A 156 -9.94 14.60 5.22
N THR A 157 -10.90 13.70 5.43
CA THR A 157 -12.13 13.65 4.63
C THR A 157 -12.93 14.95 4.76
N GLN A 158 -13.05 15.53 5.96
CA GLN A 158 -13.69 16.83 6.17
C GLN A 158 -12.93 17.96 5.45
N GLU A 159 -11.59 17.93 5.47
CA GLU A 159 -10.74 18.87 4.71
C GLU A 159 -11.02 18.78 3.20
N LEU A 160 -11.06 17.58 2.63
CA LEU A 160 -11.34 17.38 1.21
C LEU A 160 -12.68 18.00 0.79
N LEU A 161 -13.72 17.79 1.61
CA LEU A 161 -15.04 18.37 1.38
C LEU A 161 -15.02 19.90 1.45
N ARG A 162 -14.30 20.49 2.43
CA ARG A 162 -14.15 21.95 2.53
C ARG A 162 -13.42 22.56 1.34
N GLN A 163 -12.50 21.82 0.71
CA GLN A 163 -11.77 22.26 -0.49
C GLN A 163 -12.53 22.05 -1.82
N GLY A 164 -13.81 21.68 -1.72
CA GLY A 164 -14.72 21.56 -2.85
C GLY A 164 -14.77 20.17 -3.48
N CYS A 165 -14.24 19.12 -2.82
CA CYS A 165 -14.60 17.77 -3.21
C CYS A 165 -16.08 17.53 -2.91
N SER A 166 -16.81 16.98 -3.87
CA SER A 166 -18.23 16.64 -3.71
C SER A 166 -18.40 15.14 -3.76
N ALA A 167 -19.07 14.57 -2.77
CA ALA A 167 -19.42 13.16 -2.69
C ALA A 167 -20.88 13.01 -2.25
N LYS A 168 -21.57 11.98 -2.75
CA LYS A 168 -22.93 11.64 -2.31
C LYS A 168 -22.96 10.58 -1.21
N ARG A 169 -21.87 9.82 -1.10
CA ARG A 169 -21.78 8.64 -0.23
C ARG A 169 -20.48 8.64 0.54
N ILE A 170 -20.55 8.20 1.78
CA ILE A 170 -19.39 7.80 2.58
C ILE A 170 -19.44 6.29 2.73
N ILE A 171 -18.34 5.63 2.43
CA ILE A 171 -18.13 4.20 2.67
C ILE A 171 -17.10 4.10 3.78
N LEU A 172 -17.46 3.48 4.91
CA LEU A 172 -16.51 3.12 5.96
C LEU A 172 -16.12 1.67 5.74
N LEU A 173 -14.85 1.44 5.38
CA LEU A 173 -14.34 0.14 5.00
C LEU A 173 -13.38 -0.37 6.08
N THR A 174 -13.80 -1.37 6.83
CA THR A 174 -13.10 -1.88 8.01
C THR A 174 -13.31 -3.38 8.14
N GLY A 175 -12.79 -3.97 9.22
CA GLY A 175 -13.00 -5.38 9.53
C GLY A 175 -12.95 -5.65 11.01
N GLN A 176 -13.45 -6.82 11.39
CA GLN A 176 -13.47 -7.35 12.75
C GLN A 176 -12.08 -7.77 13.25
N ARG A 177 -11.12 -6.84 13.18
CA ARG A 177 -9.80 -6.97 13.77
C ARG A 177 -9.89 -6.50 15.23
N PRO A 178 -9.53 -7.34 16.21
CA PRO A 178 -9.45 -6.92 17.60
C PRO A 178 -8.51 -5.72 17.75
N VAL A 179 -8.91 -4.82 18.64
CA VAL A 179 -8.15 -3.63 19.00
C VAL A 179 -7.03 -4.04 19.95
N SER A 180 -5.79 -3.66 19.63
CA SER A 180 -4.63 -3.86 20.50
C SER A 180 -4.35 -2.62 21.36
N ASP A 181 -3.53 -2.76 22.41
CA ASP A 181 -3.10 -1.62 23.23
C ASP A 181 -2.42 -0.51 22.40
N LEU A 182 -1.74 -0.89 21.31
CA LEU A 182 -1.13 0.08 20.39
C LEU A 182 -2.17 0.85 19.58
N ASP A 183 -3.31 0.22 19.27
CA ASP A 183 -4.42 0.88 18.60
C ASP A 183 -5.08 1.93 19.50
N THR A 184 -5.05 1.73 20.83
CA THR A 184 -5.74 2.55 21.84
C THR A 184 -4.83 3.42 22.69
N LYS A 185 -3.52 3.35 22.51
CA LYS A 185 -2.52 4.10 23.29
C LYS A 185 -2.83 5.61 23.45
N ASN A 186 -3.53 6.20 22.49
CA ASN A 186 -3.87 7.63 22.48
C ASN A 186 -5.38 7.89 22.72
N ILE A 187 -6.12 6.91 23.20
CA ILE A 187 -7.53 7.02 23.60
C ILE A 187 -7.56 7.03 25.14
N SER A 188 -8.32 7.96 25.74
CA SER A 188 -8.46 7.97 27.20
C SER A 188 -9.30 6.76 27.67
N LYS A 189 -9.18 6.38 28.94
CA LYS A 189 -9.99 5.27 29.49
C LYS A 189 -11.49 5.58 29.42
N GLU A 190 -11.86 6.84 29.59
CA GLU A 190 -13.23 7.32 29.52
C GLU A 190 -13.78 7.22 28.09
N GLU A 191 -13.00 7.62 27.08
CA GLU A 191 -13.38 7.49 25.67
C GLU A 191 -13.48 6.01 25.27
N LEU A 192 -12.59 5.13 25.76
CA LEU A 192 -12.72 3.67 25.56
C LEU A 192 -13.99 3.10 26.19
N GLN A 193 -14.30 3.50 27.43
CA GLN A 193 -15.52 3.07 28.11
C GLN A 193 -16.77 3.55 27.37
N GLU A 194 -16.75 4.76 26.82
CA GLU A 194 -17.84 5.28 26.00
C GLU A 194 -18.03 4.46 24.72
N ILE A 195 -16.94 4.10 24.05
CA ILE A 195 -16.98 3.22 22.86
C ILE A 195 -17.57 1.85 23.24
N SER A 196 -17.09 1.25 24.33
CA SER A 196 -17.59 -0.01 24.87
C SER A 196 -19.09 0.04 25.17
N ASN A 197 -19.54 1.07 25.89
CA ASN A 197 -20.94 1.26 26.25
C ASN A 197 -21.82 1.45 25.01
N SER A 198 -21.39 2.27 24.05
CA SER A 198 -22.15 2.54 22.82
C SER A 198 -22.32 1.30 21.94
N ASN A 199 -21.33 0.40 21.93
CA ASN A 199 -21.38 -0.85 21.17
C ASN A 199 -21.89 -2.04 22.00
N LYS A 200 -22.25 -1.82 23.27
CA LYS A 200 -22.70 -2.86 24.23
C LYS A 200 -21.74 -4.07 24.27
N THR A 201 -20.45 -3.79 24.27
CA THR A 201 -19.39 -4.81 24.26
C THR A 201 -18.28 -4.44 25.24
N ASP A 202 -17.57 -5.41 25.81
CA ASP A 202 -16.43 -5.13 26.70
C ASP A 202 -15.30 -4.43 25.94
N CYS A 203 -14.56 -3.53 26.62
CA CYS A 203 -13.34 -2.92 26.10
C CYS A 203 -12.36 -3.95 25.50
N ALA A 204 -12.24 -5.13 26.11
CA ALA A 204 -11.36 -6.21 25.65
C ALA A 204 -11.80 -6.85 24.31
N PHE A 205 -13.05 -6.66 23.90
CA PHE A 205 -13.61 -7.22 22.66
C PHE A 205 -13.89 -6.17 21.59
N LEU A 206 -13.42 -4.93 21.80
CA LEU A 206 -13.54 -3.89 20.79
C LEU A 206 -12.81 -4.26 19.51
N THR A 207 -13.41 -3.88 18.39
CA THR A 207 -12.86 -4.07 17.04
C THR A 207 -12.57 -2.74 16.36
N GLU A 208 -11.78 -2.78 15.29
CA GLU A 208 -11.55 -1.62 14.43
C GLU A 208 -12.88 -1.00 13.92
N THR A 209 -13.88 -1.85 13.69
CA THR A 209 -15.24 -1.47 13.33
C THR A 209 -15.89 -0.55 14.38
N ASP A 210 -15.77 -0.91 15.65
CA ASP A 210 -16.36 -0.14 16.75
C ASP A 210 -15.71 1.24 16.89
N LEU A 211 -14.38 1.29 16.75
CA LEU A 211 -13.62 2.55 16.75
C LEU A 211 -14.02 3.44 15.57
N MET A 212 -14.10 2.89 14.36
CA MET A 212 -14.46 3.63 13.14
C MET A 212 -15.87 4.21 13.24
N ARG A 213 -16.83 3.41 13.72
CA ARG A 213 -18.22 3.86 13.93
C ARG A 213 -18.27 5.03 14.89
N HIS A 214 -17.66 4.87 16.07
CA HIS A 214 -17.67 5.89 17.11
C HIS A 214 -17.05 7.22 16.63
N PHE A 215 -15.87 7.18 16.01
CA PHE A 215 -15.23 8.41 15.53
C PHE A 215 -15.96 9.07 14.37
N TYR A 216 -16.60 8.28 13.50
CA TYR A 216 -17.44 8.84 12.46
C TYR A 216 -18.65 9.56 13.04
N GLU A 217 -19.38 8.91 13.96
CA GLU A 217 -20.59 9.44 14.60
C GLU A 217 -20.31 10.75 15.36
N LYS A 218 -19.16 10.87 16.03
CA LYS A 218 -18.74 12.09 16.71
C LYS A 218 -18.25 13.21 15.77
N SER A 219 -17.91 12.90 14.52
CA SER A 219 -17.37 13.89 13.58
C SER A 219 -18.46 14.75 12.95
N ASP A 220 -18.11 15.91 12.39
CA ASP A 220 -19.05 16.71 11.60
C ASP A 220 -19.46 16.05 10.26
N LEU A 221 -18.87 14.89 9.90
CA LEU A 221 -19.34 14.13 8.73
C LEU A 221 -20.70 13.48 9.01
N SER A 222 -20.94 12.98 10.22
CA SER A 222 -22.20 12.32 10.58
C SER A 222 -23.39 13.27 10.55
N LYS A 223 -23.15 14.56 10.83
CA LYS A 223 -24.15 15.64 10.81
C LYS A 223 -24.58 16.05 9.40
N LYS A 224 -23.87 15.57 8.36
CA LYS A 224 -24.16 15.90 6.95
C LYS A 224 -25.01 14.80 6.31
N ALA A 225 -25.83 15.18 5.34
CA ALA A 225 -26.72 14.28 4.61
C ALA A 225 -25.97 13.42 3.57
N PHE A 226 -25.03 12.58 4.00
CA PHE A 226 -24.42 11.57 3.16
C PHE A 226 -25.18 10.24 3.26
N LEU A 227 -25.27 9.52 2.15
CA LEU A 227 -25.65 8.11 2.22
C LEU A 227 -24.46 7.32 2.77
N LEU A 228 -24.55 6.94 4.04
CA LEU A 228 -23.54 6.17 4.73
C LEU A 228 -23.66 4.68 4.39
N HIS A 229 -22.53 4.06 4.06
CA HIS A 229 -22.41 2.62 3.93
C HIS A 229 -21.30 2.13 4.84
N PHE A 230 -21.62 1.18 5.70
CA PHE A 230 -20.66 0.54 6.59
C PHE A 230 -20.37 -0.86 6.06
N ILE A 231 -19.11 -1.16 5.74
CA ILE A 231 -18.67 -2.48 5.30
C ILE A 231 -17.78 -3.04 6.41
N ASP A 232 -18.39 -3.87 7.27
CA ASP A 232 -17.72 -4.61 8.33
C ASP A 232 -17.33 -6.00 7.80
N THR A 233 -16.04 -6.18 7.51
CA THR A 233 -15.54 -7.45 6.98
C THR A 233 -15.35 -8.44 8.14
N PRO A 234 -16.05 -9.59 8.15
CA PRO A 234 -15.88 -10.58 9.20
C PRO A 234 -14.50 -11.24 9.12
N LYS A 235 -13.95 -11.68 10.26
CA LYS A 235 -12.66 -12.41 10.29
C LYS A 235 -12.70 -13.74 9.55
N GLY A 236 -13.87 -14.38 9.48
CA GLY A 236 -14.02 -15.73 8.92
C GLY A 236 -13.16 -16.76 9.67
N ASN A 237 -12.47 -17.61 8.91
CA ASN A 237 -11.52 -18.60 9.44
C ASN A 237 -10.11 -18.05 9.66
N LEU A 238 -9.89 -16.76 9.47
CA LEU A 238 -8.60 -16.11 9.66
C LEU A 238 -8.51 -15.49 11.05
N PRO A 239 -7.29 -15.33 11.61
CA PRO A 239 -7.09 -14.58 12.86
C PRO A 239 -7.65 -13.14 12.78
N ARG A 240 -7.61 -12.54 11.59
CA ARG A 240 -8.19 -11.22 11.28
C ARG A 240 -8.53 -11.10 9.79
N PRO A 241 -9.45 -10.20 9.41
CA PRO A 241 -9.63 -9.82 8.01
C PRO A 241 -8.33 -9.32 7.38
N THR A 242 -8.10 -9.69 6.12
CA THR A 242 -6.99 -9.19 5.30
C THR A 242 -7.46 -8.03 4.42
N THR A 243 -6.52 -7.25 3.90
CA THR A 243 -6.85 -6.21 2.91
C THR A 243 -7.57 -6.80 1.69
N GLU A 244 -7.20 -8.01 1.26
CA GLU A 244 -7.88 -8.71 0.15
C GLU A 244 -9.34 -9.04 0.50
N THR A 245 -9.62 -9.61 1.68
CA THR A 245 -11.00 -9.91 2.08
C THR A 245 -11.86 -8.66 2.21
N THR A 246 -11.27 -7.57 2.70
CA THR A 246 -11.97 -6.28 2.83
C THR A 246 -12.24 -5.63 1.48
N LEU A 247 -11.29 -5.70 0.54
CA LEU A 247 -11.52 -5.26 -0.84
C LEU A 247 -12.52 -6.15 -1.58
N LYS A 248 -12.59 -7.44 -1.25
CA LYS A 248 -13.62 -8.34 -1.78
C LYS A 248 -15.02 -7.97 -1.30
N ALA A 249 -15.19 -7.71 -0.01
CA ALA A 249 -16.44 -7.22 0.54
C ALA A 249 -16.87 -5.88 -0.11
N LEU A 250 -15.91 -5.00 -0.38
CA LEU A 250 -16.15 -3.77 -1.15
C LEU A 250 -16.60 -4.07 -2.59
N GLU A 251 -15.92 -4.95 -3.32
CA GLU A 251 -16.30 -5.33 -4.68
C GLU A 251 -17.74 -5.86 -4.74
N ASP A 252 -18.10 -6.77 -3.83
CA ASP A 252 -19.44 -7.35 -3.75
C ASP A 252 -20.51 -6.29 -3.42
N PHE A 253 -20.19 -5.36 -2.54
CA PHE A 253 -21.03 -4.20 -2.28
C PHE A 253 -21.19 -3.33 -3.55
N LEU A 254 -20.10 -3.03 -4.25
CA LEU A 254 -20.13 -2.18 -5.44
C LEU A 254 -20.91 -2.81 -6.58
N LYS A 255 -20.82 -4.14 -6.78
CA LYS A 255 -21.64 -4.87 -7.76
C LYS A 255 -23.13 -4.71 -7.50
N LYS A 256 -23.56 -4.73 -6.23
CA LYS A 256 -24.97 -4.49 -5.83
C LYS A 256 -25.40 -3.04 -6.03
N GLN A 257 -24.48 -2.09 -6.01
CA GLN A 257 -24.77 -0.66 -6.20
C GLN A 257 -24.62 -0.18 -7.65
N ASN A 258 -23.98 -0.96 -8.52
CA ASN A 258 -23.76 -0.64 -9.93
C ASN A 258 -25.10 -0.35 -10.63
N PRO A 259 -25.27 0.75 -11.41
CA PRO A 259 -24.27 1.73 -11.88
C PRO A 259 -24.09 3.00 -11.03
N LYS A 260 -24.58 3.03 -9.78
CA LYS A 260 -24.62 4.26 -8.96
C LYS A 260 -23.25 4.74 -8.48
N ILE A 261 -22.23 3.87 -8.47
CA ILE A 261 -20.87 4.17 -8.01
C ILE A 261 -19.88 3.82 -9.12
N GLN A 262 -19.35 4.84 -9.80
CA GLN A 262 -18.38 4.69 -10.90
C GLN A 262 -17.00 5.22 -10.52
N ARG A 263 -16.93 6.12 -9.53
CA ARG A 263 -15.69 6.70 -9.01
C ARG A 263 -15.64 6.74 -7.49
N ILE A 264 -14.55 6.21 -6.94
CA ILE A 264 -14.27 6.19 -5.49
C ILE A 264 -12.99 6.96 -5.18
N CYS A 265 -13.02 7.79 -4.14
CA CYS A 265 -11.81 8.36 -3.53
C CYS A 265 -11.51 7.62 -2.25
N PHE A 266 -10.43 6.84 -2.21
CA PHE A 266 -10.00 6.11 -1.02
C PHE A 266 -9.15 7.01 -0.12
N VAL A 267 -9.53 7.13 1.15
CA VAL A 267 -8.83 7.95 2.12
C VAL A 267 -7.95 7.05 2.98
N SER A 268 -6.64 7.24 2.83
CA SER A 268 -5.58 6.67 3.65
C SER A 268 -4.81 7.79 4.36
N ASN A 269 -3.60 7.50 4.81
CA ASN A 269 -2.67 8.44 5.42
C ASN A 269 -1.27 8.18 4.89
N GLN A 270 -0.46 9.23 4.78
CA GLN A 270 0.97 9.02 4.58
C GLN A 270 1.59 8.32 5.80
N PRO A 271 2.64 7.51 5.59
CA PRO A 271 3.32 7.20 4.32
C PRO A 271 2.70 6.05 3.47
N TYR A 272 1.50 5.59 3.80
CA TYR A 272 0.92 4.37 3.22
C TYR A 272 0.06 4.58 1.97
N VAL A 273 -0.09 5.82 1.47
CA VAL A 273 -0.93 6.12 0.30
C VAL A 273 -0.50 5.32 -0.93
N SER A 274 0.80 5.31 -1.24
CA SER A 274 1.35 4.59 -2.40
C SER A 274 1.17 3.07 -2.27
N TYR A 275 1.36 2.53 -1.07
CA TYR A 275 1.12 1.11 -0.78
C TYR A 275 -0.35 0.73 -1.01
N GLN A 276 -1.29 1.48 -0.44
CA GLN A 276 -2.73 1.23 -0.61
C GLN A 276 -3.15 1.36 -2.08
N SER A 277 -2.60 2.35 -2.79
CA SER A 277 -2.82 2.52 -4.23
C SER A 277 -2.36 1.29 -5.02
N ALA A 278 -1.16 0.76 -4.75
CA ALA A 278 -0.64 -0.43 -5.40
C ALA A 278 -1.53 -1.66 -5.12
N LEU A 279 -1.94 -1.88 -3.86
CA LEU A 279 -2.83 -2.98 -3.49
C LEU A 279 -4.19 -2.91 -4.19
N ILE A 280 -4.88 -1.76 -4.08
CA ILE A 280 -6.21 -1.56 -4.68
C ILE A 280 -6.14 -1.74 -6.20
N THR A 281 -5.09 -1.21 -6.83
CA THR A 281 -4.85 -1.40 -8.27
C THR A 281 -4.67 -2.85 -8.64
N SER A 282 -3.86 -3.58 -7.89
CA SER A 282 -3.61 -4.99 -8.14
C SER A 282 -4.90 -5.78 -8.00
N PHE A 283 -5.66 -5.55 -6.94
CA PHE A 283 -6.90 -6.25 -6.64
C PHE A 283 -7.97 -6.04 -7.73
N PHE A 284 -8.30 -4.80 -8.09
CA PHE A 284 -9.34 -4.55 -9.09
C PHE A 284 -8.94 -5.04 -10.48
N ARG A 285 -7.65 -4.98 -10.83
CA ARG A 285 -7.15 -5.49 -12.11
C ARG A 285 -7.30 -7.00 -12.22
N GLN A 286 -6.93 -7.75 -11.18
CA GLN A 286 -7.07 -9.22 -11.14
C GLN A 286 -8.52 -9.66 -11.26
N ASN A 287 -9.40 -8.99 -10.53
CA ASN A 287 -10.83 -9.29 -10.56
C ASN A 287 -11.53 -8.73 -11.81
N ASN A 288 -10.78 -8.16 -12.77
CA ASN A 288 -11.30 -7.51 -13.97
C ASN A 288 -12.47 -6.54 -13.67
N TYR A 289 -12.38 -5.84 -12.53
CA TYR A 289 -13.43 -4.95 -12.06
C TYR A 289 -13.12 -3.52 -12.47
N ASN A 290 -13.86 -3.01 -13.46
CA ASN A 290 -13.64 -1.68 -14.00
C ASN A 290 -14.28 -0.61 -13.11
N ILE A 291 -13.45 0.06 -12.30
CA ILE A 291 -13.85 1.21 -11.49
C ILE A 291 -12.78 2.30 -11.51
N SER A 292 -13.21 3.56 -11.59
CA SER A 292 -12.29 4.70 -11.45
C SER A 292 -12.02 4.93 -9.98
N TYR A 293 -10.76 5.04 -9.57
CA TYR A 293 -10.45 5.43 -8.21
C TYR A 293 -9.17 6.24 -8.10
N GLU A 294 -9.03 6.90 -6.96
CA GLU A 294 -7.82 7.60 -6.52
C GLU A 294 -7.61 7.26 -5.05
N VAL A 295 -6.36 7.19 -4.60
CA VAL A 295 -6.02 7.03 -3.18
C VAL A 295 -5.35 8.31 -2.73
N VAL A 296 -5.89 8.90 -1.66
CA VAL A 296 -5.50 10.20 -1.12
C VAL A 296 -5.11 10.05 0.34
N GLY A 297 -4.41 11.03 0.88
CA GLY A 297 -4.05 11.01 2.29
C GLY A 297 -3.47 12.33 2.78
N SER A 298 -3.65 12.57 4.08
CA SER A 298 -3.04 13.71 4.77
C SER A 298 -1.52 13.60 4.75
N GLN A 299 -0.85 14.74 4.92
CA GLN A 299 0.59 14.79 5.13
C GLN A 299 0.99 13.96 6.36
N SER A 300 2.18 13.39 6.31
CA SER A 300 2.81 12.77 7.48
C SER A 300 3.50 13.83 8.32
N GLU A 301 3.23 13.85 9.62
CA GLU A 301 3.84 14.77 10.58
C GLU A 301 4.46 13.95 11.71
N ASN A 302 5.75 14.18 11.99
CA ASN A 302 6.49 13.60 13.13
C ASN A 302 6.32 12.07 13.28
N GLU A 303 6.25 11.34 12.16
CA GLU A 303 6.21 9.88 12.22
C GLU A 303 7.60 9.30 12.45
N ASP A 304 7.63 8.15 13.11
CA ASP A 304 8.84 7.37 13.34
C ASP A 304 9.50 6.96 12.00
N PRO A 305 10.81 7.23 11.80
CA PRO A 305 11.57 6.79 10.63
C PRO A 305 11.39 5.32 10.27
N VAL A 306 11.23 4.43 11.25
CA VAL A 306 10.95 3.01 11.03
C VAL A 306 9.67 2.82 10.21
N LYS A 307 8.61 3.56 10.53
CA LYS A 307 7.33 3.47 9.79
C LYS A 307 7.46 3.94 8.34
N PHE A 308 8.33 4.91 8.07
CA PHE A 308 8.60 5.34 6.70
C PHE A 308 9.27 4.24 5.88
N LEU A 309 10.28 3.60 6.46
CA LEU A 309 10.97 2.46 5.86
C LEU A 309 9.99 1.29 5.63
N GLU A 310 9.19 0.94 6.63
CA GLU A 310 8.15 -0.08 6.51
C GLU A 310 7.15 0.19 5.38
N ALA A 311 6.70 1.43 5.25
CA ALA A 311 5.76 1.82 4.21
C ALA A 311 6.39 1.76 2.81
N LEU A 312 7.65 2.20 2.67
CA LEU A 312 8.40 2.09 1.42
C LEU A 312 8.61 0.62 1.03
N ALA A 313 9.04 -0.23 1.95
CA ALA A 313 9.19 -1.66 1.69
C ALA A 313 7.85 -2.28 1.28
N SER A 314 6.78 -1.97 2.01
CA SER A 314 5.43 -2.46 1.69
C SER A 314 4.98 -2.01 0.31
N TYR A 315 5.27 -0.77 -0.08
CA TYR A 315 4.98 -0.25 -1.42
C TYR A 315 5.75 -0.99 -2.51
N LEU A 316 7.07 -1.17 -2.36
CA LEU A 316 7.91 -1.92 -3.30
C LEU A 316 7.38 -3.34 -3.47
N TRP A 317 7.08 -4.02 -2.38
CA TRP A 317 6.51 -5.36 -2.42
C TRP A 317 5.15 -5.38 -3.14
N ALA A 318 4.21 -4.50 -2.79
CA ALA A 318 2.88 -4.48 -3.41
C ALA A 318 2.91 -4.13 -4.91
N LYS A 319 3.88 -3.30 -5.34
CA LYS A 319 3.99 -2.80 -6.72
C LYS A 319 4.80 -3.74 -7.62
N ALA A 320 5.68 -4.57 -7.06
CA ALA A 320 6.57 -5.46 -7.81
C ALA A 320 5.86 -6.36 -8.84
N PRO A 321 4.70 -6.98 -8.57
CA PRO A 321 4.02 -7.81 -9.57
C PRO A 321 3.63 -6.99 -10.82
N GLU A 322 3.17 -5.75 -10.64
CA GLU A 322 2.87 -4.85 -11.76
C GLU A 322 4.12 -4.44 -12.54
N VAL A 323 5.22 -4.13 -11.84
CA VAL A 323 6.50 -3.79 -12.48
C VAL A 323 7.00 -4.96 -13.33
N LEU A 324 7.01 -6.17 -12.77
CA LEU A 324 7.44 -7.38 -13.48
C LEU A 324 6.55 -7.67 -14.70
N ARG A 325 5.22 -7.51 -14.56
CA ARG A 325 4.28 -7.64 -15.69
C ARG A 325 4.58 -6.63 -16.80
N THR A 326 4.83 -5.37 -16.43
CA THR A 326 5.12 -4.30 -17.39
C THR A 326 6.43 -4.54 -18.14
N LEU A 327 7.47 -4.96 -17.43
CA LEU A 327 8.77 -5.28 -18.03
C LEU A 327 8.71 -6.56 -18.90
N LYS A 328 7.92 -7.56 -18.51
CA LYS A 328 7.70 -8.78 -19.29
C LYS A 328 7.00 -8.46 -20.63
N GLY A 329 6.10 -7.47 -20.64
CA GLY A 329 5.31 -7.13 -21.82
C GLY A 329 4.51 -8.33 -22.32
N ASN A 330 4.57 -8.60 -23.63
CA ASN A 330 3.86 -9.71 -24.28
C ASN A 330 4.64 -11.05 -24.29
N LYS A 331 5.77 -11.18 -23.57
CA LYS A 331 6.61 -12.39 -23.62
C LYS A 331 5.98 -13.53 -22.79
N PRO A 332 5.34 -14.57 -23.37
CA PRO A 332 4.39 -15.40 -22.60
C PRO A 332 5.03 -16.35 -21.55
N ASN A 333 6.26 -16.82 -21.75
CA ASN A 333 6.75 -18.05 -21.09
C ASN A 333 8.05 -17.88 -20.28
N ILE A 334 8.16 -16.85 -19.44
CA ILE A 334 9.32 -16.72 -18.55
C ILE A 334 8.93 -17.32 -17.18
N PRO A 335 9.51 -18.47 -16.79
CA PRO A 335 9.20 -19.10 -15.50
C PRO A 335 9.58 -18.17 -14.36
N LEU A 336 8.78 -18.20 -13.29
CA LEU A 336 9.09 -17.48 -12.06
C LEU A 336 10.36 -18.04 -11.44
N PRO A 337 11.31 -17.19 -10.99
CA PRO A 337 12.32 -17.65 -10.06
C PRO A 337 11.64 -18.17 -8.79
N ASP A 338 12.19 -19.22 -8.18
CA ASP A 338 11.70 -19.77 -6.91
C ASP A 338 11.57 -18.70 -5.82
N LEU A 339 12.43 -17.68 -5.88
CA LEU A 339 12.42 -16.51 -5.01
C LEU A 339 11.08 -15.74 -5.04
N PHE A 340 10.38 -15.70 -6.18
CA PHE A 340 9.06 -15.06 -6.24
C PHE A 340 8.03 -15.86 -5.45
N SER A 341 7.97 -17.18 -5.69
CA SER A 341 7.08 -18.07 -4.95
C SER A 341 7.39 -17.98 -3.46
N GLU A 342 8.67 -18.00 -3.07
CA GLU A 342 9.10 -17.82 -1.70
C GLU A 342 8.62 -16.48 -1.10
N LEU A 343 8.83 -15.37 -1.81
CA LEU A 343 8.44 -14.03 -1.36
C LEU A 343 6.94 -13.88 -1.17
N TYR A 344 6.11 -14.45 -2.04
CA TYR A 344 4.65 -14.25 -1.99
C TYR A 344 3.90 -15.38 -1.29
N GLN A 345 4.45 -16.60 -1.22
CA GLN A 345 3.89 -17.71 -0.42
C GLN A 345 4.22 -17.56 1.06
N LYS A 346 5.47 -17.22 1.41
CA LYS A 346 5.89 -17.13 2.82
C LYS A 346 5.46 -15.82 3.48
N ARG A 347 5.33 -14.72 2.72
CA ARG A 347 5.28 -13.36 3.31
C ARG A 347 3.91 -12.69 3.38
N SER A 348 2.83 -13.16 2.75
CA SER A 348 1.44 -12.85 3.21
C SER A 348 0.31 -13.55 2.42
N ALA A 349 -0.80 -13.77 3.13
CA ALA A 349 -2.14 -14.03 2.60
C ALA A 349 -2.86 -12.77 2.02
N LEU A 350 -2.14 -11.68 1.70
CA LEU A 350 -2.76 -10.40 1.30
C LEU A 350 -2.92 -10.21 -0.22
N LEU A 351 -2.17 -10.95 -1.05
CA LEU A 351 -2.21 -10.85 -2.53
C LEU A 351 -1.66 -12.12 -3.21
N TYR A 352 -1.81 -13.31 -2.62
CA TYR A 352 -1.21 -14.53 -3.17
C TYR A 352 -1.69 -14.81 -4.62
N SER A 353 -2.95 -14.50 -4.91
CA SER A 353 -3.58 -14.59 -6.24
C SER A 353 -2.88 -13.72 -7.30
N ALA A 354 -2.32 -12.57 -6.89
CA ALA A 354 -1.65 -11.60 -7.78
C ALA A 354 -0.44 -12.14 -8.51
N GLY A 355 0.34 -12.94 -7.79
CA GLY A 355 1.57 -13.52 -8.30
C GLY A 355 1.31 -14.67 -9.26
N GLN A 356 0.21 -15.40 -9.07
CA GLN A 356 -0.14 -16.55 -9.90
C GLN A 356 -0.58 -16.15 -11.31
N GLU A 357 -1.32 -15.04 -11.48
CA GLU A 357 -1.85 -14.62 -12.79
C GLU A 357 -0.77 -14.13 -13.77
N ILE A 358 0.27 -13.41 -13.31
CA ILE A 358 1.31 -12.85 -14.20
C ILE A 358 2.09 -13.96 -14.92
N PHE A 359 2.14 -15.14 -14.31
CA PHE A 359 3.01 -16.21 -14.73
C PHE A 359 2.30 -17.54 -14.98
N SER A 360 0.96 -17.58 -14.86
CA SER A 360 0.12 -18.74 -15.15
C SER A 360 0.77 -20.05 -14.71
N LEU A 361 0.90 -20.25 -13.40
CA LEU A 361 0.95 -21.61 -12.83
C LEU A 361 -0.46 -22.24 -12.93
N LYS A 362 -1.08 -22.23 -14.10
CA LYS A 362 -2.09 -23.23 -14.39
C LYS A 362 -1.30 -24.51 -14.59
N LYS A 363 -1.11 -25.29 -13.52
CA LYS A 363 -1.21 -26.74 -13.70
C LYS A 363 -2.57 -26.93 -14.34
N GLN A 364 -2.59 -27.15 -15.65
CA GLN A 364 -3.67 -27.91 -16.24
C GLN A 364 -3.65 -29.21 -15.45
N CYS A 365 -4.57 -29.36 -14.49
CA CYS A 365 -4.85 -30.68 -13.96
C CYS A 365 -5.24 -31.54 -15.17
N PRO A 366 -4.71 -32.77 -15.27
CA PRO A 366 -4.92 -33.63 -16.43
C PRO A 366 -6.40 -33.89 -16.71
#